data_AF-A0A7X3MGY8-F1
#
_entry.id   AF-A0A7X3MGY8-F1
#
_cell.length_a   1.000
_cell.length_b   1.000
_cell.length_c   1.000
_cell.angle_alpha   90.00
_cell.angle_beta   90.00
_cell.angle_gamma   90.00
#
_symmetry.space_group_name_H-M   'P 1'
#
loop_
_entity.id
_entity.type
_entity.pdbx_description
1 polymer ?
#
loop_
_entity_poly.entity_id
_entity_poly.type
_entity_poly.pdbx_seq_one_letter_code
_entity_poly.pdbx_strand_id
1 'polypeptide(L)'
;MEIGYIFSVNNDNFDKKFEVLKEYMEVNNCDSDIAQETIFKGEKLGQFVSSMRSAYKNNSISEYRKEKLESINFIWDVKDKKWEDKLKWFKKNKDENGKINISKNDISVKSYYYWLIDQRKLYKKGQMREDRRKLFEQVVMN
;
A
#
# COMPACT_ATOMS: atom_id res chain seq x y z
N MET A 1 -16.80 -6.33 38.83
CA MET A 1 -17.54 -7.26 37.96
C MET A 1 -17.05 -7.03 36.53
N GLU A 2 -16.41 -8.06 35.98
CA GLU A 2 -16.00 -8.33 34.58
C GLU A 2 -15.87 -7.18 33.56
N ILE A 3 -14.68 -6.61 33.44
CA ILE A 3 -14.25 -5.82 32.26
C ILE A 3 -13.07 -6.49 31.52
N GLY A 4 -12.43 -7.50 32.13
CA GLY A 4 -11.26 -8.19 31.58
C GLY A 4 -11.58 -9.24 30.51
N TYR A 5 -12.80 -9.77 30.47
CA TYR A 5 -13.14 -10.90 29.59
C TYR A 5 -13.39 -10.48 28.12
N ILE A 6 -13.96 -9.29 27.89
CA ILE A 6 -14.32 -8.81 26.53
C ILE A 6 -13.07 -8.36 25.75
N PHE A 7 -12.06 -7.81 26.41
CA PHE A 7 -10.79 -7.43 25.77
C PHE A 7 -9.97 -8.66 25.32
N SER A 8 -10.03 -9.76 26.07
CA SER A 8 -9.34 -11.02 25.72
C SER A 8 -9.94 -11.65 24.46
N VAL A 9 -11.25 -11.86 24.40
CA VAL A 9 -11.90 -12.56 23.26
C VAL A 9 -11.75 -11.79 21.93
N ASN A 10 -11.78 -10.45 21.97
CA ASN A 10 -11.57 -9.61 20.78
C ASN A 10 -10.11 -9.56 20.29
N ASN A 11 -9.14 -9.77 21.19
CA ASN A 11 -7.74 -9.88 20.80
C ASN A 11 -7.43 -11.28 20.26
N ASP A 12 -7.99 -12.34 20.84
CA ASP A 12 -7.76 -13.72 20.39
C ASP A 12 -8.14 -13.93 18.91
N ASN A 13 -9.27 -13.38 18.47
CA ASN A 13 -9.68 -13.44 17.07
C ASN A 13 -8.80 -12.57 16.14
N PHE A 14 -8.27 -11.46 16.64
CA PHE A 14 -7.31 -10.64 15.89
C PHE A 14 -5.99 -11.38 15.72
N ASP A 15 -5.42 -11.90 16.81
CA ASP A 15 -4.12 -12.58 16.79
C ASP A 15 -4.15 -13.79 15.88
N LYS A 16 -5.22 -14.60 15.93
CA LYS A 16 -5.41 -15.71 14.97
C LYS A 16 -5.35 -15.23 13.52
N LYS A 17 -6.13 -14.21 13.16
CA LYS A 17 -6.18 -13.68 11.78
C LYS A 17 -4.88 -13.00 11.37
N PHE A 18 -4.20 -12.37 12.31
CA PHE A 18 -2.90 -11.77 12.11
C PHE A 18 -1.84 -12.83 11.76
N GLU A 19 -1.77 -13.94 12.51
CA GLU A 19 -0.83 -15.02 12.18
C GLU A 19 -1.13 -15.62 10.80
N VAL A 20 -2.40 -15.84 10.46
CA VAL A 20 -2.78 -16.33 9.12
C VAL A 20 -2.45 -15.32 8.01
N LEU A 21 -2.60 -14.02 8.26
CA LEU A 21 -2.19 -12.98 7.33
C LEU A 21 -0.67 -12.96 7.15
N LYS A 22 0.10 -13.09 8.23
CA LYS A 22 1.57 -13.13 8.17
C LYS A 22 2.06 -14.29 7.31
N GLU A 23 1.54 -15.50 7.53
CA GLU A 23 1.86 -16.66 6.69
C GLU A 23 1.45 -16.46 5.23
N TYR A 24 0.28 -15.86 4.98
CA TYR A 24 -0.13 -15.51 3.62
C TYR A 24 0.88 -14.56 2.96
N MET A 25 1.34 -13.54 3.68
CA MET A 25 2.30 -12.57 3.18
C MET A 25 3.65 -13.22 2.87
N GLU A 26 4.15 -14.12 3.72
CA GLU A 26 5.40 -14.85 3.49
C GLU A 26 5.41 -15.63 2.17
N VAL A 27 4.27 -16.22 1.77
CA VAL A 27 4.15 -16.96 0.51
C VAL A 27 3.74 -16.12 -0.70
N ASN A 28 3.35 -14.85 -0.49
CA ASN A 28 2.86 -13.92 -1.53
C ASN A 28 3.69 -12.63 -1.60
N ASN A 29 5.03 -12.73 -1.57
CA ASN A 29 5.95 -11.60 -1.74
C ASN A 29 5.78 -10.46 -0.72
N CYS A 30 5.33 -10.79 0.49
CA CYS A 30 5.06 -9.84 1.57
C CYS A 30 4.04 -8.75 1.21
N ASP A 31 3.06 -9.07 0.35
CA ASP A 31 2.04 -8.12 -0.07
C ASP A 31 0.72 -8.30 0.70
N SER A 32 0.17 -7.19 1.17
CA SER A 32 -1.12 -7.11 1.85
C SER A 32 -2.19 -6.40 1.01
N ASP A 33 -1.89 -5.97 -0.22
CA ASP A 33 -2.89 -5.54 -1.22
C ASP A 33 -3.63 -6.76 -1.80
N ILE A 34 -4.51 -7.33 -0.98
CA ILE A 34 -5.28 -8.52 -1.32
C ILE A 34 -6.73 -8.18 -1.70
N ALA A 35 -7.34 -9.05 -2.49
CA ALA A 35 -8.73 -8.93 -2.89
C ALA A 35 -9.67 -9.13 -1.69
N GLN A 36 -10.86 -8.52 -1.73
CA GLN A 36 -11.79 -8.52 -0.59
C GLN A 36 -12.31 -9.93 -0.27
N GLU A 37 -12.40 -10.77 -1.28
CA GLU A 37 -12.84 -12.16 -1.26
C GLU A 37 -11.74 -13.15 -0.89
N THR A 38 -10.48 -12.71 -0.71
CA THR A 38 -9.38 -13.60 -0.38
C THR A 38 -9.65 -14.35 0.92
N ILE A 39 -9.71 -15.68 0.80
CA ILE A 39 -9.79 -16.64 1.91
C ILE A 39 -8.50 -17.45 1.95
N PHE A 40 -7.88 -17.55 3.12
CA PHE A 40 -6.67 -18.33 3.33
C PHE A 40 -6.77 -19.07 4.67
N LYS A 41 -6.45 -20.37 4.66
CA LYS A 41 -6.60 -21.27 5.83
C LYS A 41 -7.96 -21.14 6.55
N GLY A 42 -9.03 -20.97 5.78
CA GLY A 42 -10.40 -20.82 6.30
C GLY A 42 -10.74 -19.42 6.84
N GLU A 43 -9.80 -18.49 6.86
CA GLU A 43 -10.02 -17.11 7.31
C GLU A 43 -10.27 -16.17 6.12
N LYS A 44 -11.26 -15.28 6.27
CA LYS A 44 -11.59 -14.25 5.28
C LYS A 44 -10.62 -13.07 5.38
N LEU A 45 -9.38 -13.28 4.94
CA LEU A 45 -8.30 -12.29 5.04
C LEU A 45 -8.63 -10.98 4.33
N GLY A 46 -9.25 -11.02 3.14
CA GLY A 46 -9.61 -9.80 2.42
C GLY A 46 -10.51 -8.85 3.22
N GLN A 47 -11.48 -9.42 3.94
CA GLN A 47 -12.37 -8.67 4.84
C GLN A 47 -11.63 -8.17 6.09
N PHE A 48 -10.73 -8.99 6.63
CA PHE A 48 -9.89 -8.60 7.77
C PHE A 48 -8.99 -7.41 7.44
N VAL A 49 -8.23 -7.49 6.36
CA VAL A 49 -7.37 -6.41 5.84
C VAL A 49 -8.19 -5.14 5.58
N SER A 50 -9.34 -5.26 4.92
CA SER A 50 -10.24 -4.12 4.66
C SER A 50 -10.75 -3.48 5.96
N SER A 51 -11.08 -4.29 6.98
CA SER A 51 -11.51 -3.81 8.29
C SER A 51 -10.38 -3.09 9.03
N MET A 52 -9.14 -3.59 8.96
CA MET A 52 -7.97 -2.94 9.58
C MET A 52 -7.69 -1.59 8.93
N ARG A 53 -7.69 -1.51 7.59
CA ARG A 53 -7.54 -0.24 6.86
C ARG A 53 -8.63 0.77 7.20
N SER A 54 -9.88 0.30 7.32
CA SER A 54 -11.01 1.15 7.69
C SER A 54 -10.87 1.68 9.13
N ALA A 55 -10.48 0.84 10.08
CA ALA A 55 -10.23 1.25 11.46
C ALA A 55 -9.07 2.26 11.57
N TYR A 56 -7.98 2.03 10.83
CA TYR A 56 -6.84 2.96 10.78
C TYR A 56 -7.25 4.32 10.22
N LYS A 57 -7.97 4.36 9.09
CA LYS A 57 -8.46 5.60 8.49
C LYS A 57 -9.39 6.40 9.42
N ASN A 58 -10.17 5.68 10.24
CA ASN A 58 -11.09 6.28 11.19
C ASN A 58 -10.46 6.57 12.57
N ASN A 59 -9.13 6.40 12.72
CA ASN A 59 -8.41 6.54 13.99
C ASN A 59 -8.99 5.69 15.13
N SER A 60 -9.56 4.52 14.81
CA SER A 60 -10.23 3.63 15.76
C SER A 60 -9.52 2.28 15.94
N ILE A 61 -8.33 2.13 15.37
CA ILE A 61 -7.49 0.96 15.59
C ILE A 61 -6.73 1.11 16.92
N SER A 62 -6.57 0.03 17.68
CA SER A 62 -5.74 0.04 18.88
C SER A 62 -4.25 0.04 18.52
N GLU A 63 -3.42 0.63 19.39
CA GLU A 63 -1.97 0.69 19.16
C GLU A 63 -1.37 -0.72 19.04
N TYR A 64 -1.78 -1.66 19.88
CA TYR A 64 -1.37 -3.08 19.78
C TYR A 64 -1.56 -3.67 18.38
N ARG A 65 -2.74 -3.46 17.78
CA ARG A 65 -3.04 -4.02 16.45
C ARG A 65 -2.23 -3.31 15.36
N LYS A 66 -2.06 -2.01 15.49
CA LYS A 66 -1.28 -1.19 14.58
C LYS A 66 0.19 -1.60 14.60
N GLU A 67 0.81 -1.68 15.77
CA GLU A 67 2.21 -2.12 15.95
C GLU A 67 2.44 -3.52 15.37
N LYS A 68 1.54 -4.48 15.64
CA LYS A 68 1.64 -5.81 15.03
C LYS A 68 1.57 -5.77 13.50
N LEU A 69 0.62 -5.04 12.92
CA LEU A 69 0.51 -4.93 11.46
C LEU A 69 1.71 -4.20 10.84
N GLU A 70 2.25 -3.17 11.50
CA GLU A 70 3.47 -2.49 11.06
C GLU A 70 4.69 -3.44 11.10
N SER A 71 4.76 -4.37 12.05
CA SER A 71 5.85 -5.35 12.14
C SER A 71 5.97 -6.29 10.93
N ILE A 72 4.90 -6.44 10.15
CA ILE A 72 4.87 -7.24 8.92
C ILE A 72 4.84 -6.37 7.65
N ASN A 73 5.16 -5.07 7.76
CA ASN A 73 5.10 -4.09 6.67
C ASN A 73 3.71 -4.00 6.01
N PHE A 74 2.65 -4.04 6.81
CA PHE A 74 1.28 -3.94 6.31
C PHE A 74 1.03 -2.64 5.55
N ILE A 75 0.37 -2.75 4.39
CA ILE A 75 0.06 -1.63 3.51
C ILE A 75 -1.26 -1.00 3.96
N TRP A 76 -1.15 0.15 4.63
CA TRP A 76 -2.30 0.96 5.05
C TRP A 76 -2.97 1.68 3.87
N ASP A 77 -2.18 2.33 3.02
CA ASP A 77 -2.65 3.03 1.82
C ASP A 77 -2.09 2.40 0.53
N VAL A 78 -2.95 1.62 -0.12
CA VAL A 78 -2.64 0.95 -1.40
C VAL A 78 -2.39 1.95 -2.53
N LYS A 79 -3.03 3.13 -2.50
CA LYS A 79 -2.83 4.16 -3.54
C LYS A 79 -1.46 4.80 -3.40
N ASP A 80 -1.02 5.05 -2.16
CA ASP A 80 0.35 5.53 -1.89
C ASP A 80 1.38 4.48 -2.33
N LYS A 81 1.20 3.22 -1.94
CA LYS A 81 2.09 2.11 -2.38
C LYS A 81 2.20 2.01 -3.91
N LYS A 82 1.07 2.02 -4.62
CA LYS A 82 1.04 1.98 -6.10
C LYS A 82 1.70 3.19 -6.73
N TRP A 83 1.57 4.36 -6.12
CA TRP A 83 2.23 5.58 -6.58
C TRP A 83 3.75 5.48 -6.43
N GLU A 84 4.23 4.99 -5.28
CA GLU A 84 5.64 4.75 -5.03
C GLU A 84 6.24 3.68 -5.95
N ASP A 85 5.52 2.59 -6.19
CA ASP A 85 5.98 1.52 -7.09
C ASP A 85 6.14 2.01 -8.52
N LYS A 86 5.22 2.88 -8.99
CA LYS A 86 5.40 3.54 -10.28
C LYS A 86 6.63 4.42 -10.30
N LEU A 87 6.89 5.20 -9.24
CA LEU A 87 8.12 5.98 -9.15
C LEU A 87 9.38 5.11 -9.14
N LYS A 88 9.39 3.98 -8.42
CA LYS A 88 10.50 3.02 -8.43
C LYS A 88 10.75 2.49 -9.84
N TRP A 89 9.68 2.20 -10.58
CA TRP A 89 9.79 1.83 -12.00
C TRP A 89 10.44 2.94 -12.82
N PHE A 90 10.01 4.19 -12.69
CA PHE A 90 10.64 5.32 -13.39
C PHE A 90 12.11 5.50 -13.03
N LYS A 91 12.45 5.36 -11.75
CA LYS A 91 13.84 5.43 -11.28
C LYS A 91 14.73 4.36 -11.93
N LYS A 92 14.20 3.15 -12.13
CA LYS A 92 14.92 2.03 -12.76
C LYS A 92 14.99 2.13 -14.28
N ASN A 93 14.02 2.77 -14.93
CA ASN A 93 13.88 2.83 -16.40
C ASN A 93 14.29 4.21 -16.96
N LYS A 94 15.30 4.84 -16.35
CA LYS A 94 16.00 5.98 -16.95
C LYS A 94 17.03 5.50 -17.96
N ASP A 95 17.24 6.26 -19.03
CA ASP A 95 18.34 6.05 -19.96
C ASP A 95 19.69 6.45 -19.34
N GLU A 96 20.78 6.25 -20.09
CA GLU A 96 22.15 6.62 -19.69
C GLU A 96 22.31 8.10 -19.34
N ASN A 97 21.43 8.96 -19.86
CA ASN A 97 21.41 10.41 -19.62
C ASN A 97 20.41 10.79 -18.50
N GLY A 98 19.84 9.81 -17.79
CA GLY A 98 18.88 10.03 -16.72
C GLY A 98 17.46 10.38 -17.19
N LYS A 99 17.16 10.27 -18.48
CA LYS A 99 15.86 10.64 -19.06
C LYS A 99 14.91 9.46 -19.08
N ILE A 100 13.63 9.76 -18.91
CA ILE A 100 12.53 8.78 -19.03
C ILE A 100 12.06 8.77 -20.48
N ASN A 101 12.30 7.68 -21.20
CA ASN A 101 11.91 7.52 -22.59
C ASN A 101 10.77 6.48 -22.71
N ILE A 102 9.52 6.95 -22.69
CA ILE A 102 8.33 6.10 -22.86
C ILE A 102 7.34 6.70 -23.85
N SER A 103 6.69 5.84 -24.63
CA SER A 103 5.74 6.22 -25.67
C SER A 103 4.33 5.77 -25.35
N LYS A 104 3.33 6.59 -25.69
CA LYS A 104 1.91 6.22 -25.59
C LYS A 104 1.51 5.06 -26.52
N ASN A 105 2.31 4.79 -27.55
CA ASN A 105 2.05 3.75 -28.55
C ASN A 105 2.61 2.39 -28.11
N ASP A 106 3.52 2.37 -27.13
CA ASP A 106 3.99 1.13 -26.53
C ASP A 106 2.99 0.66 -25.48
N ILE A 107 2.30 -0.45 -25.78
CA ILE A 107 1.24 -1.02 -24.95
C ILE A 107 1.77 -1.39 -23.55
N SER A 108 3.03 -1.83 -23.45
CA SER A 108 3.62 -2.29 -22.19
C SER A 108 3.82 -1.16 -21.17
N VAL A 109 4.07 0.07 -21.65
CA VAL A 109 4.30 1.26 -20.80
C VAL A 109 3.21 2.32 -20.92
N LYS A 110 2.15 2.07 -21.69
CA LYS A 110 1.05 3.02 -21.92
C LYS A 110 0.45 3.56 -20.62
N SER A 111 0.26 2.70 -19.61
CA SER A 111 -0.28 3.11 -18.31
C SER A 111 0.69 3.98 -17.49
N TYR A 112 2.00 3.82 -17.69
CA TYR A 112 3.04 4.67 -17.09
C TYR A 112 3.07 6.03 -17.80
N TYR A 113 2.93 6.04 -19.13
CA TYR A 113 2.89 7.28 -19.91
C TYR A 113 1.78 8.22 -19.44
N TYR A 114 0.53 7.73 -19.37
CA TYR A 114 -0.59 8.58 -18.95
C TYR A 114 -0.46 9.02 -17.50
N TRP A 115 -0.03 8.11 -16.61
CA TRP A 115 0.21 8.46 -15.21
C TRP A 115 1.25 9.58 -15.08
N LEU A 116 2.36 9.51 -15.83
CA LEU A 116 3.41 10.52 -15.82
C LEU A 116 2.90 11.89 -16.28
N ILE A 117 2.08 11.92 -17.34
CA ILE A 117 1.44 13.15 -17.82
C ILE A 117 0.55 13.77 -16.74
N ASP A 118 -0.26 12.95 -16.06
CA ASP A 118 -1.15 13.46 -15.03
C ASP A 118 -0.39 13.93 -13.78
N GLN A 119 0.68 13.23 -13.37
CA GLN A 119 1.53 13.70 -12.29
C GLN A 119 2.23 15.03 -12.62
N ARG A 120 2.73 15.21 -13.85
CA ARG A 120 3.30 16.50 -14.29
C ARG A 120 2.27 17.63 -14.26
N LYS A 121 1.01 17.36 -14.61
CA LYS A 121 -0.08 18.35 -14.49
C LYS A 121 -0.34 18.71 -13.02
N LEU A 122 -0.45 17.71 -12.14
CA LEU A 122 -0.66 17.94 -10.70
C LEU A 122 0.49 18.73 -10.09
N TYR A 123 1.73 18.39 -10.45
CA TYR A 123 2.94 19.09 -10.06
C TYR A 123 2.90 20.56 -10.48
N LYS A 124 2.65 20.85 -11.77
CA LYS A 124 2.58 22.21 -12.30
C LYS A 124 1.46 23.04 -11.64
N LYS A 125 0.35 22.40 -11.26
CA LYS A 125 -0.77 23.05 -10.55
C LYS A 125 -0.53 23.24 -9.05
N GLY A 126 0.57 22.73 -8.49
CA GLY A 126 0.81 22.74 -7.04
C GLY A 126 -0.17 21.89 -6.23
N GLN A 127 -0.80 20.89 -6.87
CA GLN A 127 -1.81 20.01 -6.27
C GLN A 127 -1.24 18.65 -5.82
N MET A 128 0.07 18.45 -5.98
CA MET A 128 0.76 17.26 -5.51
C MET A 128 1.03 17.40 -4.01
N ARG A 129 0.75 16.35 -3.23
CA ARG A 129 1.13 16.29 -1.81
C ARG A 129 2.65 16.52 -1.67
N GLU A 130 3.05 17.20 -0.60
CA GLU A 130 4.43 17.64 -0.42
C GLU A 130 5.45 16.49 -0.34
N ASP A 131 5.10 15.41 0.35
CA ASP A 131 5.88 14.18 0.42
C ASP A 131 6.10 13.55 -0.96
N ARG A 132 5.03 13.46 -1.76
CA ARG A 132 5.08 13.00 -3.14
C ARG A 132 5.87 13.95 -4.04
N ARG A 133 5.75 15.25 -3.82
CA ARG A 133 6.41 16.28 -4.63
C ARG A 133 7.93 16.13 -4.59
N LYS A 134 8.51 16.02 -3.39
CA LYS A 134 9.97 15.85 -3.21
C LYS A 134 10.48 14.60 -3.94
N LEU A 135 9.79 13.48 -3.79
CA LEU A 135 10.15 12.22 -4.46
C LEU A 135 9.99 12.32 -5.98
N PHE A 136 8.93 12.96 -6.46
CA PHE A 136 8.66 13.15 -7.88
C PHE A 136 9.69 14.05 -8.54
N GLU A 137 10.09 15.16 -7.91
CA GLU A 137 11.13 16.05 -8.41
C GLU A 137 12.45 15.29 -8.61
N GLN A 138 12.90 14.56 -7.60
CA GLN A 138 14.15 13.78 -7.63
C GLN A 138 14.19 12.73 -8.74
N VAL A 139 13.06 12.06 -9.00
CA VAL A 139 13.01 10.94 -9.95
C VAL A 139 12.64 11.39 -11.36
N VAL A 140 11.76 12.37 -11.51
CA VAL A 140 11.12 12.67 -12.81
C VAL A 140 11.52 14.03 -13.38
N MET A 141 11.86 15.00 -12.53
CA MET A 141 12.14 16.37 -12.96
C MET A 141 13.65 16.68 -13.07
N ASN A 142 14.50 15.84 -12.48
CA ASN A 142 15.96 15.83 -12.66
C ASN A 142 16.38 15.08 -13.92
#